data_AF-A0A376CMP5-F1
#
_entry.id   AF-A0A376CMP5-F1
#
_cell.length_a   1.000
_cell.length_b   1.000
_cell.length_c   1.000
_cell.angle_alpha   90.00
_cell.angle_beta   90.00
_cell.angle_gamma   90.00
#
_symmetry.space_group_name_H-M   'P 1'
#
loop_
_entity.id
_entity.type
_entity.pdbx_description
1 polymer ?
#
loop_
_entity_poly.entity_id
_entity_poly.type
_entity_poly.pdbx_seq_one_letter_code
_entity_poly.pdbx_strand_id
1 'polypeptide(L)'
;MSAPGSILVAVTGTSVRKLEGLDRHETIAALRSRMAEIGGEAPERVVDDTDVVPVGENLQALLPHGGVPRRAVTHCSDTASLIVELLEQVTSTGQHAGVVGWPDLSYAGLSRVDRVIAVPDPGTDPLQVASVLVEGLDLVVYRTGVELNLSPVRARPLLARLRQGKAALVMVGTKVPSPALSIAAEVTQFRGIGQGSGRITGWDMQVRTEAKGYRPASGVVTVGEAEQKPGLRVVK
;
A
#
# COMPACT_ATOMS: atom_id res chain seq x y z
N MET A 1 55.72 -2.68 38.59
CA MET A 1 55.37 -1.98 37.33
C MET A 1 54.56 -2.92 36.46
N SER A 2 53.23 -2.74 36.38
CA SER A 2 52.38 -3.20 35.27
C SER A 2 50.99 -2.59 35.41
N ALA A 3 50.52 -1.91 34.36
CA ALA A 3 49.10 -1.63 34.10
C ALA A 3 48.47 -2.86 33.37
N PRO A 4 47.31 -2.76 32.69
CA PRO A 4 45.93 -2.36 33.05
C PRO A 4 44.99 -3.62 32.95
N GLY A 5 43.75 -3.63 33.45
CA GLY A 5 42.55 -3.08 32.81
C GLY A 5 41.76 -4.12 32.00
N SER A 6 40.53 -4.45 32.45
CA SER A 6 39.46 -4.94 31.58
C SER A 6 38.10 -4.72 32.28
N ILE A 7 37.36 -3.72 31.83
CA ILE A 7 35.97 -3.44 32.22
C ILE A 7 35.07 -4.33 31.36
N LEU A 8 34.35 -5.24 32.00
CA LEU A 8 33.24 -5.98 31.39
C LEU A 8 31.96 -5.15 31.61
N VAL A 9 31.40 -4.58 30.54
CA VAL A 9 30.09 -3.90 30.61
C VAL A 9 29.01 -4.98 30.62
N ALA A 10 28.40 -5.21 31.79
CA ALA A 10 27.23 -6.06 31.93
C ALA A 10 25.99 -5.33 31.38
N VAL A 11 25.39 -5.88 30.32
CA VAL A 11 24.04 -5.52 29.88
C VAL A 11 23.06 -6.19 30.83
N THR A 12 22.52 -5.44 31.78
CA THR A 12 21.55 -5.94 32.75
C THR A 12 20.17 -6.07 32.10
N GLY A 13 19.79 -7.31 31.73
CA GLY A 13 18.40 -7.64 31.45
C GLY A 13 17.55 -7.38 32.68
N THR A 14 16.56 -6.48 32.61
CA THR A 14 15.73 -6.11 33.77
C THR A 14 14.32 -6.69 33.65
N SER A 15 13.97 -7.48 34.67
CA SER A 15 12.79 -8.33 34.86
C SER A 15 11.42 -7.62 34.74
N VAL A 16 10.44 -8.33 34.19
CA VAL A 16 9.03 -7.96 33.99
C VAL A 16 8.21 -7.94 35.30
N ARG A 17 8.78 -8.42 36.43
CA ARG A 17 8.08 -8.59 37.71
C ARG A 17 7.65 -7.31 38.47
N LYS A 18 7.80 -6.11 37.90
CA LYS A 18 7.59 -4.83 38.62
C LYS A 18 6.24 -4.14 38.32
N LEU A 19 5.32 -4.81 37.63
CA LEU A 19 4.02 -4.25 37.21
C LEU A 19 2.81 -4.96 37.82
N GLU A 20 3.01 -6.03 38.59
CA GLU A 20 1.91 -6.74 39.25
C GLU A 20 1.46 -5.93 40.49
N GLY A 21 0.20 -5.48 40.48
CA GLY A 21 -0.43 -4.75 41.59
C GLY A 21 -0.67 -3.25 41.36
N LEU A 22 -0.31 -2.70 40.20
CA LEU A 22 -0.60 -1.31 39.83
C LEU A 22 -2.00 -1.17 39.25
N ASP A 23 -2.66 -0.04 39.50
CA ASP A 23 -3.90 0.28 38.79
C ASP A 23 -3.61 0.48 37.28
N ARG A 24 -4.62 0.31 36.44
CA ARG A 24 -4.51 0.40 34.97
C ARG A 24 -3.93 1.74 34.55
N HIS A 25 -4.30 2.83 35.23
CA HIS A 25 -3.79 4.17 34.95
C HIS A 25 -2.29 4.30 35.28
N GLU A 26 -1.86 3.73 36.40
CA GLU A 26 -0.45 3.75 36.83
C GLU A 26 0.42 2.86 35.93
N THR A 27 -0.12 1.72 35.49
CA THR A 27 0.54 0.83 34.52
C THR A 27 0.75 1.54 33.18
N ILE A 28 -0.28 2.27 32.70
CA ILE A 28 -0.19 3.05 31.45
C ILE A 28 0.84 4.18 31.59
N ALA A 29 0.87 4.88 32.74
CA ALA A 29 1.85 5.94 32.99
C ALA A 29 3.28 5.41 33.06
N ALA A 30 3.50 4.30 33.77
CA ALA A 30 4.80 3.66 33.89
C ALA A 30 5.33 3.17 32.53
N LEU A 31 4.46 2.58 31.70
CA LEU A 31 4.82 2.17 30.34
C LEU A 31 5.16 3.36 29.44
N ARG A 32 4.39 4.45 29.49
CA ARG A 32 4.67 5.69 28.72
C ARG A 32 6.00 6.34 29.11
N SER A 33 6.28 6.43 30.41
CA SER A 33 7.56 6.94 30.92
C SER A 33 8.74 6.09 30.42
N ARG A 34 8.56 4.76 30.42
CA ARG A 34 9.61 3.83 29.98
C ARG A 34 9.83 3.84 28.47
N MET A 35 8.78 4.07 27.68
CA MET A 35 8.90 4.28 26.24
C MET A 35 9.65 5.57 25.91
N ALA A 36 9.54 6.61 26.74
CA ALA A 36 10.29 7.86 26.59
C ALA A 36 11.79 7.68 26.91
N GLU A 37 12.14 6.90 27.93
CA GLU A 37 13.53 6.64 28.34
C GLU A 37 14.33 5.82 27.31
N ILE A 38 13.68 4.99 26.49
CA ILE A 38 14.33 4.12 25.49
C ILE A 38 14.78 4.89 24.24
N GLY A 39 14.63 6.21 24.19
CA GLY A 39 15.27 7.04 23.16
C GLY A 39 14.75 6.75 21.75
N GLY A 40 13.44 6.50 21.64
CA GLY A 40 12.72 6.53 20.39
C GLY A 40 11.85 7.77 20.34
N GLU A 41 12.44 8.95 20.19
CA GLU A 41 11.73 10.08 19.58
C GLU A 41 11.39 9.62 18.17
N ALA A 42 10.26 8.93 18.00
CA ALA A 42 9.57 8.94 16.73
C ALA A 42 9.17 10.41 16.57
N PRO A 43 9.73 11.16 15.63
CA PRO A 43 9.16 12.45 15.34
C PRO A 43 7.71 12.16 14.99
N GLU A 44 6.79 12.66 15.80
CA GLU A 44 5.41 12.88 15.43
C GLU A 44 5.43 13.99 14.37
N ARG A 45 6.05 13.69 13.22
CA ARG A 45 5.75 14.40 12.00
C ARG A 45 4.33 13.98 11.70
N VAL A 46 3.42 14.91 11.96
CA VAL A 46 2.14 15.00 11.28
C VAL A 46 2.45 14.82 9.80
N VAL A 47 2.27 13.60 9.31
CA VAL A 47 2.14 13.36 7.88
C VAL A 47 0.93 14.19 7.53
N ASP A 48 1.10 15.18 6.66
CA ASP A 48 -0.03 15.96 6.18
C ASP A 48 -1.03 14.94 5.61
N ASP A 49 -2.14 14.73 6.32
CA ASP A 49 -3.09 13.64 6.07
C ASP A 49 -3.68 13.75 4.64
N THR A 50 -3.44 14.89 3.99
CA THR A 50 -3.89 15.26 2.65
C THR A 50 -2.94 14.90 1.50
N ASP A 51 -1.70 14.43 1.74
CA ASP A 51 -0.77 14.11 0.64
C ASP A 51 -1.04 12.72 0.03
N VAL A 52 -1.72 12.72 -1.12
CA VAL A 52 -2.18 11.51 -1.80
C VAL A 52 -1.71 11.44 -3.26
N VAL A 53 -1.64 10.22 -3.78
CA VAL A 53 -1.67 9.96 -5.22
C VAL A 53 -3.14 10.02 -5.66
N PRO A 54 -3.50 10.96 -6.55
CA PRO A 54 -4.88 11.11 -7.00
C PRO A 54 -5.33 9.89 -7.79
N VAL A 55 -6.62 9.58 -7.69
CA VAL A 55 -7.26 8.50 -8.44
C VAL A 55 -8.47 9.04 -9.22
N GLY A 56 -9.01 8.25 -10.14
CA GLY A 56 -10.20 8.62 -10.91
C GLY A 56 -11.44 8.77 -10.02
N GLU A 57 -12.43 9.53 -10.50
CA GLU A 57 -13.65 9.93 -9.76
C GLU A 57 -14.34 8.76 -9.05
N ASN A 58 -14.47 7.61 -9.73
CA ASN A 58 -15.12 6.41 -9.20
C ASN A 58 -14.46 5.88 -7.92
N LEU A 59 -13.12 5.94 -7.86
CA LEU A 59 -12.37 5.46 -6.71
C LEU A 59 -12.17 6.58 -5.68
N GLN A 60 -12.12 7.83 -6.11
CA GLN A 60 -11.94 9.01 -5.26
C GLN A 60 -12.99 9.08 -4.15
N ALA A 61 -14.26 8.80 -4.47
CA ALA A 61 -15.36 8.81 -3.51
C ALA A 61 -15.25 7.71 -2.41
N LEU A 62 -14.41 6.70 -2.63
CA LEU A 62 -14.21 5.57 -1.72
C LEU A 62 -12.94 5.72 -0.88
N LEU A 63 -12.04 6.63 -1.21
CA LEU A 63 -10.75 6.77 -0.52
C LEU A 63 -10.75 7.95 0.45
N PRO A 64 -10.10 7.82 1.63
CA PRO A 64 -9.76 8.97 2.45
C PRO A 64 -9.02 10.01 1.62
N HIS A 65 -9.41 11.29 1.76
CA HIS A 65 -8.82 12.41 1.02
C HIS A 65 -8.83 12.27 -0.51
N GLY A 66 -9.59 11.31 -1.06
CA GLY A 66 -9.72 11.11 -2.49
C GLY A 66 -8.52 10.46 -3.18
N GLY A 67 -7.63 9.78 -2.46
CA GLY A 67 -6.47 9.16 -3.11
C GLY A 67 -5.73 8.13 -2.26
N VAL A 68 -4.67 7.56 -2.84
CA VAL A 68 -3.81 6.58 -2.15
C VAL A 68 -2.75 7.36 -1.36
N PRO A 69 -2.62 7.18 -0.04
CA PRO A 69 -1.74 8.00 0.78
C PRO A 69 -0.27 7.84 0.38
N ARG A 70 0.42 8.97 0.16
CA ARG A 70 1.86 9.00 -0.10
C ARG A 70 2.64 8.72 1.17
N ARG A 71 3.88 8.26 1.00
CA ARG A 71 4.85 7.98 2.08
C ARG A 71 4.32 6.99 3.11
N ALA A 72 3.32 6.22 2.71
CA ALA A 72 2.55 5.32 3.54
C ALA A 72 2.25 4.03 2.78
N VAL A 73 1.91 3.01 3.55
CA VAL A 73 1.52 1.72 3.03
C VAL A 73 0.01 1.65 2.87
N THR A 74 -0.41 1.21 1.69
CA THR A 74 -1.75 0.73 1.41
C THR A 74 -1.72 -0.78 1.24
N HIS A 75 -2.50 -1.53 2.02
CA HIS A 75 -2.76 -2.94 1.73
C HIS A 75 -3.80 -3.04 0.63
N CYS A 76 -3.58 -3.96 -0.31
CA CYS A 76 -4.52 -4.24 -1.38
C CYS A 76 -4.76 -5.74 -1.51
N SER A 77 -6.01 -6.15 -1.76
CA SER A 77 -6.31 -7.53 -2.18
C SER A 77 -5.59 -7.88 -3.49
N ASP A 78 -5.42 -9.18 -3.76
CA ASP A 78 -4.83 -9.67 -5.01
C ASP A 78 -5.83 -9.53 -6.17
N THR A 79 -6.03 -8.29 -6.61
CA THR A 79 -6.99 -7.90 -7.64
C THR A 79 -6.28 -7.11 -8.73
N ALA A 80 -5.77 -7.81 -9.74
CA ALA A 80 -5.01 -7.23 -10.84
C ALA A 80 -5.71 -6.05 -11.51
N SER A 81 -7.03 -6.13 -11.71
CA SER A 81 -7.81 -5.06 -12.33
C SER A 81 -7.77 -3.74 -11.56
N LEU A 82 -7.82 -3.77 -10.23
CA LEU A 82 -7.69 -2.56 -9.40
C LEU A 82 -6.28 -1.97 -9.53
N ILE A 83 -5.27 -2.83 -9.61
CA ILE A 83 -3.87 -2.40 -9.73
C ILE A 83 -3.62 -1.75 -11.08
N VAL A 84 -4.11 -2.33 -12.18
CA VAL A 84 -4.02 -1.73 -13.52
C VAL A 84 -4.75 -0.39 -13.56
N GLU A 85 -5.92 -0.28 -12.94
CA GLU A 85 -6.64 0.99 -12.82
C GLU A 85 -5.80 2.05 -12.08
N LEU A 86 -5.22 1.71 -10.93
CA LEU A 86 -4.33 2.62 -10.20
C LEU A 86 -3.10 3.04 -11.03
N LEU A 87 -2.49 2.10 -11.75
CA LEU A 87 -1.36 2.39 -12.64
C LEU A 87 -1.78 3.34 -13.77
N GLU A 88 -2.94 3.16 -14.37
CA GLU A 88 -3.44 4.04 -15.43
C GLU A 88 -3.68 5.45 -14.92
N GLN A 89 -4.32 5.61 -13.75
CA GLN A 89 -4.57 6.93 -13.15
C GLN A 89 -3.25 7.69 -12.87
N VAL A 90 -2.22 6.99 -12.39
CA VAL A 90 -0.91 7.59 -12.12
C VAL A 90 -0.19 7.92 -13.43
N THR A 91 -0.11 6.98 -14.35
CA THR A 91 0.73 7.15 -15.54
C THR A 91 0.12 8.09 -16.58
N SER A 92 -1.21 8.14 -16.69
CA SER A 92 -1.93 9.09 -17.56
C SER A 92 -1.74 10.55 -17.12
N THR A 93 -1.55 10.81 -15.81
CA THR A 93 -1.25 12.15 -15.28
C THR A 93 0.24 12.53 -15.40
N GLY A 94 1.05 11.68 -16.03
CA GLY A 94 2.47 11.94 -16.29
C GLY A 94 3.40 11.53 -15.14
N GLN A 95 2.87 10.89 -14.09
CA GLN A 95 3.66 10.35 -12.98
C GLN A 95 4.23 8.97 -13.32
N HIS A 96 5.21 8.51 -12.54
CA HIS A 96 5.86 7.21 -12.77
C HIS A 96 5.43 6.19 -11.73
N ALA A 97 5.23 4.95 -12.19
CA ALA A 97 4.84 3.84 -11.35
C ALA A 97 5.82 2.67 -11.45
N GLY A 98 5.95 1.91 -10.37
CA GLY A 98 6.77 0.69 -10.31
C GLY A 98 5.94 -0.50 -9.89
N VAL A 99 6.21 -1.67 -10.46
CA VAL A 99 5.60 -2.95 -10.06
C VAL A 99 6.69 -3.96 -9.79
N VAL A 100 6.67 -4.58 -8.61
CA VAL A 100 7.68 -5.54 -8.15
C VAL A 100 7.01 -6.87 -7.81
N GLY A 101 7.51 -7.97 -8.38
CA GLY A 101 7.08 -9.32 -8.02
C GLY A 101 5.75 -9.78 -8.64
N TRP A 102 5.33 -9.17 -9.76
CA TRP A 102 4.09 -9.52 -10.44
C TRP A 102 4.32 -9.91 -11.92
N PRO A 103 4.74 -11.16 -12.18
CA PRO A 103 5.14 -11.58 -13.53
C PRO A 103 3.99 -11.74 -14.52
N ASP A 104 2.79 -11.98 -14.04
CA ASP A 104 1.57 -12.23 -14.82
C ASP A 104 0.63 -11.00 -14.93
N LEU A 105 1.06 -9.82 -14.43
CA LEU A 105 0.28 -8.60 -14.56
C LEU A 105 0.29 -8.10 -16.02
N SER A 106 -0.89 -7.91 -16.59
CA SER A 106 -1.05 -7.32 -17.93
C SER A 106 -0.99 -5.80 -17.88
N TYR A 107 -0.16 -5.20 -18.73
CA TYR A 107 -0.05 -3.74 -18.91
C TYR A 107 -0.75 -3.23 -20.16
N ALA A 108 -1.45 -4.11 -20.90
CA ALA A 108 -2.04 -3.78 -22.20
C ALA A 108 -3.14 -2.69 -22.12
N GLY A 109 -3.72 -2.49 -20.94
CA GLY A 109 -4.74 -1.46 -20.69
C GLY A 109 -4.17 -0.07 -20.39
N LEU A 110 -2.85 0.08 -20.29
CA LEU A 110 -2.25 1.37 -19.93
C LEU A 110 -1.99 2.25 -21.15
N SER A 111 -2.34 3.52 -21.06
CA SER A 111 -2.06 4.52 -22.10
C SER A 111 -0.58 4.93 -22.13
N ARG A 112 0.11 4.84 -20.98
CA ARG A 112 1.50 5.29 -20.78
C ARG A 112 2.38 4.22 -20.16
N VAL A 113 2.49 3.08 -20.84
CA VAL A 113 3.38 1.97 -20.45
C VAL A 113 4.84 2.42 -20.31
N ASP A 114 5.27 3.43 -21.07
CA ASP A 114 6.61 4.03 -21.00
C ASP A 114 6.95 4.64 -19.62
N ARG A 115 5.94 4.83 -18.76
CA ARG A 115 6.09 5.36 -17.39
C ARG A 115 6.05 4.29 -16.30
N VAL A 116 5.98 3.02 -16.68
CA VAL A 116 5.95 1.89 -15.75
C VAL A 116 7.31 1.19 -15.72
N ILE A 117 7.86 1.03 -14.52
CA ILE A 117 9.01 0.18 -14.26
C ILE A 117 8.51 -1.16 -13.72
N ALA A 118 8.54 -2.19 -14.56
CA ALA A 118 8.18 -3.54 -14.16
C ALA A 118 9.42 -4.34 -13.76
N VAL A 119 9.38 -4.96 -12.57
CA VAL A 119 10.35 -5.94 -12.09
C VAL A 119 9.61 -7.24 -11.77
N PRO A 120 9.35 -8.10 -12.78
CA PRO A 120 8.62 -9.35 -12.63
C PRO A 120 9.22 -10.31 -11.60
N ASP A 121 10.54 -10.48 -11.67
CA ASP A 121 11.33 -11.34 -10.78
C ASP A 121 12.41 -10.49 -10.08
N PRO A 122 12.16 -10.03 -8.85
CA PRO A 122 13.11 -9.21 -8.11
C PRO A 122 14.27 -10.01 -7.46
N GLY A 123 14.32 -11.34 -7.63
CA GLY A 123 15.39 -12.17 -7.10
C GLY A 123 15.38 -12.32 -5.58
N THR A 124 16.56 -12.35 -4.96
CA THR A 124 16.73 -12.78 -3.55
C THR A 124 16.34 -11.73 -2.51
N ASP A 125 16.33 -10.44 -2.86
CA ASP A 125 15.96 -9.35 -1.93
C ASP A 125 14.89 -8.43 -2.54
N PRO A 126 13.63 -8.91 -2.58
CA PRO A 126 12.53 -8.19 -3.21
C PRO A 126 12.16 -6.90 -2.49
N LEU A 127 12.38 -6.83 -1.17
CA LEU A 127 12.11 -5.62 -0.38
C LEU A 127 13.14 -4.52 -0.65
N GLN A 128 14.40 -4.89 -0.92
CA GLN A 128 15.41 -3.92 -1.32
C GLN A 128 15.11 -3.33 -2.70
N VAL A 129 14.60 -4.13 -3.64
CA VAL A 129 14.14 -3.61 -4.95
C VAL A 129 13.01 -2.59 -4.76
N ALA A 130 11.97 -2.95 -4.00
CA ALA A 130 10.87 -2.04 -3.70
C ALA A 130 11.36 -0.76 -3.00
N SER A 131 12.33 -0.90 -2.08
CA SER A 131 12.95 0.21 -1.35
C SER A 131 13.63 1.24 -2.26
N VAL A 132 14.28 0.79 -3.33
CA VAL A 132 14.89 1.69 -4.32
C VAL A 132 13.82 2.42 -5.12
N LEU A 133 12.75 1.72 -5.53
CA LEU A 133 11.69 2.33 -6.32
C LEU A 133 10.88 3.37 -5.53
N VAL A 134 10.60 3.16 -4.24
CA VAL A 134 9.78 4.10 -3.44
C VAL A 134 10.46 5.46 -3.21
N GLU A 135 11.78 5.56 -3.39
CA GLU A 135 12.51 6.82 -3.28
C GLU A 135 12.29 7.72 -4.51
N GLY A 136 12.12 7.14 -5.70
CA GLY A 136 12.08 7.86 -6.97
C GLY A 136 10.72 7.93 -7.67
N LEU A 137 9.78 7.05 -7.34
CA LEU A 137 8.50 6.92 -8.05
C LEU A 137 7.32 7.56 -7.28
N ASP A 138 6.18 7.66 -7.96
CA ASP A 138 4.95 8.20 -7.38
C ASP A 138 4.06 7.10 -6.80
N LEU A 139 4.02 5.94 -7.46
CA LEU A 139 3.32 4.74 -6.99
C LEU A 139 4.23 3.53 -7.12
N VAL A 140 4.32 2.71 -6.08
CA VAL A 140 5.01 1.42 -6.14
C VAL A 140 4.06 0.33 -5.68
N VAL A 141 3.89 -0.68 -6.52
CA VAL A 141 3.14 -1.90 -6.22
C VAL A 141 4.15 -3.00 -5.91
N TYR A 142 4.05 -3.56 -4.72
CA TYR A 142 4.85 -4.69 -4.28
C TYR A 142 3.94 -5.90 -4.08
N ARG A 143 4.16 -6.95 -4.86
CA ARG A 143 3.35 -8.16 -4.82
C ARG A 143 4.19 -9.36 -4.43
N THR A 144 3.64 -10.21 -3.57
CA THR A 144 4.19 -11.53 -3.26
C THR A 144 3.24 -12.63 -3.72
N GLY A 145 3.78 -13.72 -4.26
CA GLY A 145 2.97 -14.89 -4.67
C GLY A 145 2.42 -15.74 -3.53
N VAL A 146 2.83 -15.44 -2.30
CA VAL A 146 2.32 -16.06 -1.07
C VAL A 146 1.97 -14.96 -0.08
N GLU A 147 1.01 -15.25 0.80
CA GLU A 147 0.70 -14.36 1.91
C GLU A 147 1.89 -14.25 2.85
N LEU A 148 2.34 -13.01 3.11
CA LEU A 148 3.50 -12.72 3.93
C LEU A 148 3.15 -11.66 4.98
N ASN A 149 3.38 -11.98 6.25
CA ASN A 149 3.32 -11.01 7.33
C ASN A 149 4.75 -10.55 7.67
N LEU A 150 5.09 -9.31 7.32
CA LEU A 150 6.38 -8.72 7.66
C LEU A 150 6.40 -8.28 9.13
N SER A 151 7.42 -8.73 9.85
CA SER A 151 7.68 -8.23 11.20
C SER A 151 8.11 -6.75 11.15
N PRO A 152 7.92 -5.98 12.23
CA PRO A 152 8.37 -4.59 12.30
C PRO A 152 9.84 -4.41 11.92
N VAL A 153 10.70 -5.35 12.33
CA VAL A 153 12.14 -5.32 12.04
C VAL A 153 12.41 -5.48 10.54
N ARG A 154 11.71 -6.41 9.87
CA ARG A 154 11.86 -6.63 8.42
C ARG A 154 11.27 -5.50 7.58
N ALA A 155 10.18 -4.88 8.03
CA ALA A 155 9.54 -3.77 7.33
C ALA A 155 10.29 -2.44 7.50
N ARG A 156 11.01 -2.26 8.61
CA ARG A 156 11.61 -0.97 9.00
C ARG A 156 12.48 -0.31 7.92
N PRO A 157 13.40 -1.01 7.22
CA PRO A 157 14.23 -0.39 6.19
C PRO A 157 13.41 0.18 5.02
N LEU A 158 12.47 -0.60 4.50
CA LEU A 158 11.56 -0.18 3.43
C LEU A 158 10.69 1.01 3.87
N LEU A 159 10.10 0.92 5.06
CA LEU A 159 9.25 2.00 5.58
C LEU A 159 10.04 3.29 5.88
N ALA A 160 11.32 3.19 6.23
CA ALA A 160 12.17 4.36 6.41
C ALA A 160 12.43 5.08 5.08
N ARG A 161 12.72 4.34 4.01
CA ARG A 161 12.93 4.89 2.66
C ARG A 161 11.64 5.43 2.05
N LEU A 162 10.53 4.71 2.20
CA LEU A 162 9.20 5.18 1.83
C LEU A 162 8.86 6.54 2.45
N ARG A 163 9.22 6.71 3.73
CA ARG A 163 9.04 7.98 4.45
C ARG A 163 9.99 9.08 4.02
N GLN A 164 11.06 8.80 3.29
CA GLN A 164 11.98 9.83 2.76
C GLN A 164 11.58 10.26 1.34
N GLY A 165 11.07 9.32 0.54
CA GLY A 165 10.58 9.55 -0.82
C GLY A 165 9.21 10.23 -0.90
N LYS A 166 8.55 10.07 -2.05
CA LYS A 166 7.20 10.59 -2.32
C LYS A 166 6.20 9.52 -2.76
N ALA A 167 6.61 8.26 -2.83
CA ALA A 167 5.77 7.19 -3.36
C ALA A 167 4.60 6.87 -2.42
N ALA A 168 3.44 6.52 -2.97
CA ALA A 168 2.50 5.63 -2.31
C ALA A 168 2.95 4.17 -2.51
N LEU A 169 3.00 3.37 -1.44
CA LEU A 169 3.36 1.95 -1.53
C LEU A 169 2.10 1.09 -1.38
N VAL A 170 1.71 0.41 -2.44
CA VAL A 170 0.65 -0.60 -2.43
C VAL A 170 1.27 -1.98 -2.25
N MET A 171 0.86 -2.71 -1.22
CA MET A 171 1.32 -4.08 -0.99
C MET A 171 0.18 -5.07 -1.21
N VAL A 172 0.44 -6.05 -2.08
CA VAL A 172 -0.48 -7.14 -2.44
C VAL A 172 0.10 -8.46 -1.95
N GLY A 173 -0.68 -9.21 -1.18
CA GLY A 173 -0.22 -10.46 -0.55
C GLY A 173 0.80 -10.25 0.57
N THR A 174 1.21 -9.03 0.88
CA THR A 174 2.12 -8.72 1.99
C THR A 174 1.49 -7.74 2.96
N LYS A 175 1.54 -8.07 4.26
CA LYS A 175 1.04 -7.22 5.35
C LYS A 175 2.20 -6.71 6.20
N VAL A 176 2.04 -5.48 6.67
CA VAL A 176 2.89 -4.85 7.71
C VAL A 176 2.00 -4.38 8.84
N PRO A 177 2.56 -4.14 10.04
CA PRO A 177 1.84 -3.48 11.11
C PRO A 177 1.38 -2.08 10.68
N SER A 178 0.13 -1.75 11.00
CA SER A 178 -0.44 -0.39 10.86
C SER A 178 -0.31 0.21 9.44
N PRO A 179 -0.93 -0.40 8.41
CA PRO A 179 -1.10 0.30 7.13
C PRO A 179 -1.93 1.58 7.32
N ALA A 180 -1.73 2.57 6.45
CA ALA A 180 -2.56 3.78 6.45
C ALA A 180 -3.94 3.52 5.85
N LEU A 181 -4.00 2.62 4.87
CA LEU A 181 -5.20 2.28 4.11
C LEU A 181 -5.21 0.79 3.78
N SER A 182 -6.40 0.19 3.79
CA SER A 182 -6.66 -1.16 3.26
C SER A 182 -7.74 -1.06 2.18
N ILE A 183 -7.47 -1.63 1.01
CA ILE A 183 -8.41 -1.71 -0.11
C ILE A 183 -8.63 -3.18 -0.46
N ALA A 184 -9.88 -3.61 -0.53
CA ALA A 184 -10.27 -4.91 -1.06
C ALA A 184 -11.15 -4.68 -2.28
N ALA A 185 -10.92 -5.44 -3.35
CA ALA A 185 -11.70 -5.37 -4.58
C ALA A 185 -11.99 -6.75 -5.15
N GLU A 186 -13.17 -6.91 -5.72
CA GLU A 186 -13.60 -8.14 -6.39
C GLU A 186 -14.28 -7.79 -7.71
N VAL A 187 -13.89 -8.43 -8.82
CA VAL A 187 -14.57 -8.24 -10.11
C VAL A 187 -15.93 -8.94 -10.04
N THR A 188 -17.01 -8.18 -10.21
CA THR A 188 -18.39 -8.68 -10.03
C THR A 188 -19.12 -8.89 -11.35
N GLN A 189 -18.77 -8.15 -12.41
CA GLN A 189 -19.49 -8.20 -13.68
C GLN A 189 -18.59 -7.82 -14.86
N PHE A 190 -18.76 -8.49 -16.00
CA PHE A 190 -18.15 -8.10 -17.28
C PHE A 190 -19.19 -7.45 -18.20
N ARG A 191 -18.73 -6.52 -19.05
CA ARG A 191 -19.55 -5.72 -19.98
C ARG A 191 -19.12 -5.96 -21.43
N GLY A 192 -20.03 -5.70 -22.37
CA GLY A 192 -19.77 -5.81 -23.82
C GLY A 192 -19.90 -7.22 -24.41
N ILE A 193 -20.27 -8.20 -23.57
CA ILE A 193 -20.50 -9.59 -23.97
C ILE A 193 -21.99 -9.94 -23.88
N GLY A 194 -22.46 -10.73 -24.84
CA GLY A 194 -23.82 -11.26 -24.89
C GLY A 194 -23.82 -12.75 -25.24
N GLN A 195 -25.00 -13.33 -25.48
CA GLN A 195 -25.07 -14.73 -25.90
C GLN A 195 -24.40 -14.92 -27.27
N GLY A 196 -23.31 -15.68 -27.29
CA GLY A 196 -22.58 -16.05 -28.53
C GLY A 196 -21.93 -14.89 -29.28
N SER A 197 -21.84 -13.69 -28.70
CA SER A 197 -21.33 -12.50 -29.38
C SER A 197 -20.73 -11.48 -28.41
N GLY A 198 -19.93 -10.54 -28.94
CA GLY A 198 -19.37 -9.42 -28.19
C GLY A 198 -17.88 -9.53 -27.86
N ARG A 199 -17.36 -8.49 -27.21
CA ARG A 199 -15.99 -8.39 -26.67
C ARG A 199 -16.08 -7.74 -25.30
N ILE A 200 -15.20 -8.11 -24.38
CA ILE A 200 -15.14 -7.40 -23.09
C ILE A 200 -14.73 -5.96 -23.37
N THR A 201 -15.65 -5.02 -23.10
CA THR A 201 -15.41 -3.57 -23.23
C THR A 201 -15.23 -2.90 -21.88
N GLY A 202 -15.55 -3.61 -20.79
CA GLY A 202 -15.36 -3.14 -19.43
C GLY A 202 -15.78 -4.18 -18.41
N TRP A 203 -15.63 -3.84 -17.13
CA TRP A 203 -16.06 -4.66 -16.01
C TRP A 203 -16.29 -3.79 -14.77
N ASP A 204 -17.05 -4.33 -13.83
CA ASP A 204 -17.33 -3.71 -12.54
C ASP A 204 -16.57 -4.43 -11.44
N MET A 205 -16.10 -3.67 -10.47
CA MET A 205 -15.45 -4.17 -9.27
C MET A 205 -16.16 -3.64 -8.03
N GLN A 206 -16.55 -4.52 -7.12
CA GLN A 206 -16.96 -4.11 -5.79
C GLN A 206 -15.69 -3.78 -4.98
N VAL A 207 -15.54 -2.53 -4.57
CA VAL A 207 -14.41 -2.04 -3.79
C VAL A 207 -14.86 -1.75 -2.37
N ARG A 208 -14.03 -2.10 -1.39
CA ARG A 208 -14.17 -1.76 0.03
C ARG A 208 -12.87 -1.15 0.53
N THR A 209 -12.99 -0.08 1.31
CA THR A 209 -11.84 0.65 1.85
C THR A 209 -11.98 0.82 3.36
N GLU A 210 -10.86 0.71 4.05
CA GLU A 210 -10.77 0.89 5.49
C GLU A 210 -9.50 1.67 5.84
N ALA A 211 -9.65 2.74 6.62
CA ALA A 211 -8.53 3.53 7.13
C ALA A 211 -8.83 3.98 8.56
N LYS A 212 -7.77 4.15 9.35
CA LYS A 212 -7.91 4.58 10.75
C LYS A 212 -8.50 5.99 10.80
N GLY A 213 -9.54 6.20 11.61
CA GLY A 213 -10.21 7.51 11.74
C GLY A 213 -11.24 7.81 10.65
N TYR A 214 -11.42 6.89 9.68
CA TYR A 214 -12.40 7.02 8.62
C TYR A 214 -13.50 5.97 8.76
N ARG A 215 -14.72 6.32 8.33
CA ARG A 215 -15.79 5.31 8.19
C ARG A 215 -15.44 4.40 7.01
N PRO A 216 -15.55 3.06 7.15
CA PRO A 216 -15.40 2.17 6.02
C PRO A 216 -16.32 2.57 4.87
N ALA A 217 -15.80 2.59 3.65
CA ALA A 217 -16.56 2.90 2.45
C ALA A 217 -16.57 1.69 1.51
N SER A 218 -17.61 1.60 0.70
CA SER A 218 -17.71 0.58 -0.33
C SER A 218 -18.56 1.05 -1.50
N GLY A 219 -18.20 0.66 -2.70
CA GLY A 219 -18.92 1.02 -3.92
C GLY A 219 -18.47 0.21 -5.11
N VAL A 220 -19.13 0.42 -6.24
CA VAL A 220 -18.78 -0.20 -7.51
C VAL A 220 -17.88 0.74 -8.29
N VAL A 221 -16.76 0.23 -8.78
CA VAL A 221 -15.86 0.92 -9.69
C VAL A 221 -15.94 0.23 -11.05
N THR A 222 -16.36 0.96 -12.07
CA THR A 222 -16.37 0.47 -13.46
C THR A 222 -15.07 0.85 -14.15
N VAL A 223 -14.46 -0.13 -14.82
CA VAL A 223 -13.29 0.04 -15.67
C VAL A 223 -13.69 -0.24 -17.12
N GLY A 224 -13.17 0.55 -18.07
CA GLY A 224 -13.51 0.45 -19.49
C GLY A 224 -14.69 1.33 -19.92
N GLU A 225 -15.27 1.05 -21.08
CA GLU A 225 -16.38 1.85 -21.60
C GLU A 225 -17.64 1.71 -20.73
N ALA A 226 -18.16 2.85 -20.28
CA ALA A 226 -19.49 2.92 -19.68
C ALA A 226 -20.53 2.44 -20.70
N GLU A 227 -21.55 1.71 -20.24
CA GLU A 227 -22.58 1.10 -21.07
C GLU A 227 -23.17 2.07 -22.11
N GLN A 228 -22.74 1.96 -23.37
CA GLN A 228 -23.44 2.58 -24.48
C GLN A 228 -24.63 1.69 -24.80
N LYS A 229 -25.85 2.17 -24.50
CA LYS A 229 -27.07 1.58 -25.07
C LYS A 229 -26.87 1.51 -26.59
N PRO A 230 -26.91 0.32 -27.22
CA PRO A 230 -26.63 0.22 -28.64
C PRO A 230 -27.66 1.05 -29.40
N GLY A 231 -27.21 2.16 -29.99
CA GLY A 231 -28.01 2.94 -30.91
C GLY A 231 -28.24 2.08 -32.15
N LEU A 232 -29.35 1.34 -32.19
CA LEU A 232 -29.81 0.63 -33.39
C LEU A 232 -30.01 1.66 -34.50
N ARG A 233 -29.04 1.77 -35.39
CA ARG A 233 -29.15 2.58 -36.61
C ARG A 233 -29.78 1.70 -37.68
N VAL A 234 -31.08 1.88 -37.91
CA VAL A 234 -31.77 1.25 -39.05
C VAL A 234 -31.20 1.89 -40.32
N VAL A 235 -30.46 1.09 -41.10
CA VAL A 235 -30.06 1.45 -42.46
C VAL A 235 -31.29 1.25 -43.34
N LYS A 236 -31.79 2.34 -43.93
CA LYS A 236 -32.87 2.31 -44.93
C LYS A 236 -32.33 1.95 -46.30
#